data_AF-A0AAE0JUX6-F1
#
_entry.id   AF-A0AAE0JUX6-F1
#
_cell.length_a   1.000
_cell.length_b   1.000
_cell.length_c   1.000
_cell.angle_alpha   90.00
_cell.angle_beta   90.00
_cell.angle_gamma   90.00
#
_symmetry.space_group_name_H-M   'P 1'
#
loop_
_entity.id
_entity.type
_entity.pdbx_description
1 polymer ?
#
loop_
_entity_poly.entity_id
_entity_poly.type
_entity_poly.pdbx_seq_one_letter_code
_entity_poly.pdbx_strand_id
1 'polypeptide(L)'
;MGGEDAFDPQLRATVWPALAALSKIGLDHVPDLPAPTDASYPEQCLGLQLLLDFCPRLFCQGVDHRWTYGYFRSLSERVAKAWHALPPAQRPDGWERWRQGGAGVDCWIGARLWLNAPFVHAECRADQALALQFTNDTRRFVERLSGLTDPNRARRDDILADLHGFPRVYVEGPPLGADVTRESWTFWAGMLIDIHKPIIDWFGRYPYLNAVLGRQSTAEEEVWIEETGHLNEAEREVARIVAEDVRLRRWTPPGGCSPR
;
A
#
# COMPACT_ATOMS: atom_id res chain seq x y z
N MET A 1 -12.03 -3.59 6.37
CA MET A 1 -11.07 -3.68 7.50
C MET A 1 -10.96 -2.31 8.16
N GLY A 2 -11.13 -2.26 9.48
CA GLY A 2 -10.99 -1.07 10.32
C GLY A 2 -12.23 -0.18 10.37
N GLY A 3 -13.26 -0.59 11.13
CA GLY A 3 -14.19 0.40 11.69
C GLY A 3 -13.42 1.39 12.57
N GLU A 4 -13.98 2.59 12.78
CA GLU A 4 -13.33 3.71 13.50
C GLU A 4 -12.72 3.33 14.87
N ASP A 5 -13.13 2.20 15.45
CA ASP A 5 -12.71 1.69 16.76
C ASP A 5 -11.49 0.75 16.78
N ALA A 6 -10.87 0.41 15.63
CA ALA A 6 -9.81 -0.60 15.60
C ALA A 6 -8.40 -0.09 15.96
N PHE A 7 -8.18 1.23 16.04
CA PHE A 7 -6.86 1.81 16.22
C PHE A 7 -6.79 2.80 17.38
N ASP A 8 -5.68 2.76 18.10
CA ASP A 8 -5.42 3.62 19.25
C ASP A 8 -5.57 5.11 18.88
N PRO A 9 -6.51 5.85 19.50
CA PRO A 9 -6.67 7.29 19.30
C PRO A 9 -5.37 8.08 19.51
N GLN A 10 -4.45 7.57 20.34
CA GLN A 10 -3.13 8.18 20.55
C GLN A 10 -2.26 8.13 19.30
N LEU A 11 -2.37 7.06 18.48
CA LEU A 11 -1.61 6.94 17.25
C LEU A 11 -1.94 8.06 16.26
N ARG A 12 -3.22 8.41 16.13
CA ARG A 12 -3.64 9.56 15.30
C ARG A 12 -3.04 10.86 15.83
N ALA A 13 -3.08 11.09 17.14
CA ALA A 13 -2.55 12.30 17.76
C ALA A 13 -1.03 12.45 17.53
N THR A 14 -0.29 11.34 17.51
CA THR A 14 1.15 11.32 17.22
C THR A 14 1.46 11.53 15.73
N VAL A 15 0.71 10.87 14.83
CA VAL A 15 1.05 10.82 13.40
C VAL A 15 0.50 12.01 12.62
N TRP A 16 -0.69 12.50 12.96
CA TRP A 16 -1.36 13.55 12.20
C TRP A 16 -0.55 14.86 12.06
N PRO A 17 0.14 15.37 13.11
CA PRO A 17 0.99 16.55 12.96
C PRO A 17 2.09 16.38 11.91
N ALA A 18 2.69 15.18 11.81
CA ALA A 18 3.72 14.88 10.82
C ALA A 18 3.13 14.85 9.41
N LEU A 19 2.00 14.18 9.19
CA LEU A 19 1.30 14.20 7.89
C LEU A 19 0.93 15.62 7.47
N ALA A 20 0.36 16.41 8.38
CA ALA A 20 0.01 17.79 8.11
C ALA A 20 1.23 18.66 7.77
N ALA A 21 2.38 18.44 8.41
CA ALA A 21 3.62 19.11 8.06
C ALA A 21 4.14 18.70 6.66
N LEU A 22 4.18 17.40 6.39
CA LEU A 22 4.62 16.84 5.10
C LEU A 22 3.74 17.30 3.93
N SER A 23 2.44 17.54 4.17
CA SER A 23 1.52 18.06 3.15
C SER A 23 1.86 19.47 2.64
N LYS A 24 2.74 20.20 3.34
CA LYS A 24 3.09 21.60 3.07
C LYS A 24 4.44 21.79 2.38
N ILE A 25 5.33 20.79 2.41
CA ILE A 25 6.71 20.92 1.93
C ILE A 25 6.86 20.55 0.44
N GLY A 26 5.80 20.06 -0.20
CA GLY A 26 5.82 19.66 -1.61
C GLY A 26 6.48 18.31 -1.85
N LEU A 27 6.25 17.74 -3.04
CA LEU A 27 6.65 16.36 -3.35
C LEU A 27 8.18 16.14 -3.37
N ASP A 28 8.96 17.20 -3.54
CA ASP A 28 10.42 17.12 -3.67
C ASP A 28 11.16 17.09 -2.33
N HIS A 29 10.44 17.24 -1.22
CA HIS A 29 11.00 17.21 0.12
C HIS A 29 10.46 16.01 0.88
N VAL A 30 11.35 15.08 1.19
CA VAL A 30 11.10 13.94 2.09
C VAL A 30 12.07 14.02 3.27
N PRO A 31 11.70 13.52 4.46
CA PRO A 31 12.58 13.54 5.61
C PRO A 31 13.92 12.86 5.32
N ASP A 32 15.00 13.49 5.79
CA ASP A 32 16.32 12.89 5.73
C ASP A 32 16.34 11.62 6.59
N LEU A 33 16.88 10.55 6.03
CA LEU A 33 17.18 9.31 6.75
C LEU A 33 18.67 9.24 7.05
N PRO A 34 19.08 8.40 8.03
CA PRO A 34 20.49 8.04 8.20
C PRO A 34 21.11 7.50 6.89
N ALA A 35 22.43 7.41 6.85
CA ALA A 35 23.12 6.83 5.71
C ALA A 35 22.62 5.39 5.44
N PRO A 36 22.51 4.94 4.17
CA PRO A 36 22.04 3.58 3.86
C PRO A 36 22.83 2.44 4.52
N THR A 37 24.07 2.69 4.94
CA THR A 37 24.93 1.75 5.68
C THR A 37 24.67 1.70 7.18
N ASP A 38 23.88 2.62 7.73
CA ASP A 38 23.56 2.67 9.16
C ASP A 38 22.72 1.45 9.57
N ALA A 39 22.95 0.93 10.78
CA ALA A 39 22.24 -0.24 11.29
C ALA A 39 20.73 0.03 11.50
N SER A 40 20.36 1.28 11.83
CA SER A 40 18.97 1.70 12.04
C SER A 40 18.20 1.96 10.73
N TYR A 41 18.90 2.06 9.60
CA TYR A 41 18.31 2.46 8.33
C TYR A 41 17.09 1.62 7.90
N PRO A 42 17.07 0.27 8.01
CA PRO A 42 15.90 -0.52 7.63
C PRO A 42 14.64 -0.17 8.44
N GLU A 43 14.79 0.03 9.75
CA GLU A 43 13.70 0.38 10.65
C GLU A 43 13.19 1.79 10.37
N GLN A 44 14.11 2.74 10.14
CA GLN A 44 13.75 4.12 9.77
C GLN A 44 13.03 4.17 8.42
N CYS A 45 13.45 3.36 7.43
CA CYS A 45 12.73 3.21 6.17
C CYS A 45 11.33 2.65 6.39
N LEU A 46 11.18 1.60 7.20
CA LEU A 46 9.86 1.04 7.53
C LEU A 46 8.97 2.08 8.22
N GLY A 47 9.49 2.82 9.20
CA GLY A 47 8.76 3.87 9.92
C GLY A 47 8.27 4.97 8.97
N LEU A 48 9.15 5.45 8.08
CA LEU A 48 8.77 6.44 7.07
C LEU A 48 7.73 5.86 6.09
N GLN A 49 7.88 4.61 5.70
CA GLN A 49 6.95 3.94 4.79
C GLN A 49 5.56 3.75 5.41
N LEU A 50 5.49 3.40 6.69
CA LEU A 50 4.23 3.36 7.43
C LEU A 50 3.60 4.76 7.53
N LEU A 51 4.41 5.79 7.80
CA LEU A 51 3.95 7.17 7.83
C LEU A 51 3.40 7.64 6.47
N LEU A 52 4.04 7.30 5.35
CA LEU A 52 3.66 7.79 4.03
C LEU A 52 2.58 6.94 3.33
N ASP A 53 2.43 5.66 3.66
CA ASP A 53 1.52 4.78 2.92
C ASP A 53 0.42 4.19 3.82
N PHE A 54 0.78 3.61 4.96
CA PHE A 54 -0.20 2.98 5.83
C PHE A 54 -1.06 4.02 6.59
N CYS A 55 -0.43 4.94 7.30
CA CYS A 55 -1.13 5.90 8.16
C CYS A 55 -2.11 6.82 7.41
N PRO A 56 -1.83 7.33 6.19
CA PRO A 56 -2.80 8.11 5.45
C PRO A 56 -4.05 7.30 5.07
N ARG A 57 -3.90 6.02 4.72
CA ARG A 57 -5.06 5.14 4.46
C ARG A 57 -5.94 4.93 5.68
N LEU A 58 -5.35 5.03 6.88
CA LEU A 58 -6.08 4.92 8.12
C LEU A 58 -6.74 6.26 8.53
N PHE A 59 -6.02 7.38 8.39
CA PHE A 59 -6.39 8.64 9.04
C PHE A 59 -6.97 9.71 8.10
N CYS A 60 -6.65 9.67 6.82
CA CYS A 60 -7.25 10.57 5.85
C CYS A 60 -8.56 9.95 5.38
N GLN A 61 -9.69 10.40 5.94
CA GLN A 61 -11.02 9.88 5.61
C GLN A 61 -11.83 10.91 4.83
N GLY A 62 -12.91 10.47 4.16
CA GLY A 62 -13.78 11.35 3.39
C GLY A 62 -13.01 12.14 2.31
N VAL A 63 -13.13 13.47 2.31
CA VAL A 63 -12.42 14.35 1.37
C VAL A 63 -10.91 14.23 1.49
N ASP A 64 -10.39 13.91 2.69
CA ASP A 64 -8.95 13.81 2.90
C ASP A 64 -8.34 12.58 2.21
N HIS A 65 -9.11 11.55 1.82
CA HIS A 65 -8.58 10.39 1.11
C HIS A 65 -7.77 10.80 -0.14
N ARG A 66 -8.07 11.95 -0.77
CA ARG A 66 -7.27 12.45 -1.90
C ARG A 66 -5.81 12.74 -1.54
N TRP A 67 -5.51 13.06 -0.27
CA TRP A 67 -4.14 13.22 0.21
C TRP A 67 -3.40 11.89 0.23
N THR A 68 -4.07 10.82 0.67
CA THR A 68 -3.54 9.45 0.59
C THR A 68 -3.14 9.11 -0.83
N TYR A 69 -4.08 9.21 -1.77
CA TYR A 69 -3.90 8.66 -3.12
C TYR A 69 -3.25 9.63 -4.11
N GLY A 70 -3.41 10.94 -3.90
CA GLY A 70 -2.89 11.98 -4.79
C GLY A 70 -1.55 12.59 -4.36
N TYR A 71 -1.18 12.48 -3.07
CA TYR A 71 0.05 13.09 -2.55
C TYR A 71 0.98 12.08 -1.87
N PHE A 72 0.54 11.47 -0.76
CA PHE A 72 1.40 10.62 0.06
C PHE A 72 1.81 9.32 -0.65
N ARG A 73 0.91 8.73 -1.43
CA ARG A 73 1.24 7.59 -2.32
C ARG A 73 2.43 7.92 -3.24
N SER A 74 2.41 9.06 -3.90
CA SER A 74 3.47 9.47 -4.84
C SER A 74 4.81 9.69 -4.14
N LEU A 75 4.79 10.26 -2.93
CA LEU A 75 5.99 10.36 -2.09
C LEU A 75 6.53 8.99 -1.69
N SER A 76 5.63 8.13 -1.24
CA SER A 76 5.96 6.77 -0.81
C SER A 76 6.56 5.93 -1.94
N GLU A 77 5.98 5.98 -3.14
CA GLU A 77 6.50 5.32 -4.33
C GLU A 77 7.91 5.80 -4.67
N ARG A 78 8.13 7.11 -4.61
CA ARG A 78 9.43 7.72 -4.91
C ARG A 78 10.53 7.25 -3.97
N VAL A 79 10.28 7.26 -2.66
CA VAL A 79 11.28 6.80 -1.68
C VAL A 79 11.53 5.30 -1.81
N ALA A 80 10.49 4.50 -2.03
CA ALA A 80 10.64 3.06 -2.24
C ALA A 80 11.50 2.75 -3.48
N LYS A 81 11.31 3.48 -4.59
CA LYS A 81 12.16 3.37 -5.79
C LYS A 81 13.61 3.75 -5.49
N ALA A 82 13.83 4.84 -4.77
CA ALA A 82 15.18 5.27 -4.37
C ALA A 82 15.88 4.18 -3.54
N TRP A 83 15.18 3.56 -2.60
CA TRP A 83 15.73 2.47 -1.80
C TRP A 83 15.97 1.20 -2.61
N HIS A 84 15.08 0.86 -3.54
CA HIS A 84 15.27 -0.29 -4.43
C HIS A 84 16.47 -0.10 -5.36
N ALA A 85 16.80 1.13 -5.74
CA ALA A 85 17.99 1.44 -6.54
C ALA A 85 19.31 1.28 -5.77
N LEU A 86 19.28 1.16 -4.43
CA LEU A 86 20.48 0.92 -3.64
C LEU A 86 21.14 -0.42 -3.98
N PRO A 87 22.47 -0.55 -3.77
CA PRO A 87 23.15 -1.84 -3.79
C PRO A 87 22.42 -2.86 -2.89
N PRO A 88 22.31 -4.14 -3.27
CA PRO A 88 21.55 -5.13 -2.50
C PRO A 88 21.88 -5.20 -1.00
N ALA A 89 23.15 -5.04 -0.63
CA ALA A 89 23.59 -5.03 0.77
C ALA A 89 23.09 -3.82 1.58
N GLN A 90 22.68 -2.74 0.91
CA GLN A 90 22.16 -1.51 1.51
C GLN A 90 20.65 -1.37 1.38
N ARG A 91 19.95 -2.30 0.72
CA ARG A 91 18.50 -2.21 0.60
C ARG A 91 17.82 -2.46 1.94
N PRO A 92 16.77 -1.70 2.31
CA PRO A 92 16.12 -1.82 3.61
C PRO A 92 15.32 -3.13 3.74
N ASP A 93 15.03 -3.85 2.66
CA ASP A 93 14.29 -5.11 2.70
C ASP A 93 15.17 -6.37 2.81
N GLY A 94 16.50 -6.22 2.85
CA GLY A 94 17.42 -7.34 2.91
C GLY A 94 17.40 -8.07 4.27
N TRP A 95 17.13 -9.38 4.26
CA TRP A 95 17.04 -10.20 5.48
C TRP A 95 18.26 -10.05 6.40
N GLU A 96 19.47 -10.06 5.84
CA GLU A 96 20.69 -9.98 6.64
C GLU A 96 20.77 -8.70 7.48
N ARG A 97 20.24 -7.59 6.98
CA ARG A 97 20.21 -6.32 7.72
C ARG A 97 19.30 -6.39 8.95
N TRP A 98 18.12 -6.96 8.76
CA TRP A 98 17.15 -7.15 9.84
C TRP A 98 17.66 -8.15 10.87
N ARG A 99 18.28 -9.24 10.41
CA ARG A 99 18.91 -10.25 11.27
C ARG A 99 20.02 -9.66 12.14
N GLN A 100 20.90 -8.84 11.56
CA GLN A 100 21.98 -8.16 12.30
C GLN A 100 21.44 -7.15 13.32
N GLY A 101 20.31 -6.51 13.03
CA GLY A 101 19.57 -5.66 13.97
C GLY A 101 18.80 -6.42 15.05
N GLY A 102 18.86 -7.77 15.08
CA GLY A 102 18.20 -8.60 16.07
C GLY A 102 16.73 -8.92 15.79
N ALA A 103 16.22 -8.59 14.60
CA ALA A 103 14.83 -8.89 14.24
C ALA A 103 14.62 -10.38 13.93
N GLY A 104 13.48 -10.92 14.37
CA GLY A 104 13.02 -12.24 13.97
C GLY A 104 12.49 -12.28 12.53
N VAL A 105 12.42 -13.48 11.95
CA VAL A 105 11.92 -13.70 10.58
C VAL A 105 10.49 -13.17 10.40
N ASP A 106 9.62 -13.35 11.38
CA ASP A 106 8.23 -12.90 11.32
C ASP A 106 8.12 -11.37 11.24
N CYS A 107 8.94 -10.65 12.02
CA CYS A 107 9.05 -9.20 11.96
C CYS A 107 9.53 -8.74 10.57
N TRP A 108 10.56 -9.39 10.02
CA TRP A 108 11.07 -9.08 8.69
C TRP A 108 10.03 -9.35 7.58
N ILE A 109 9.27 -10.43 7.65
CA ILE A 109 8.17 -10.72 6.71
C ILE A 109 7.10 -9.63 6.76
N GLY A 110 6.73 -9.18 7.97
CA GLY A 110 5.82 -8.05 8.14
C GLY A 110 6.38 -6.76 7.56
N ALA A 111 7.66 -6.45 7.82
CA ALA A 111 8.34 -5.28 7.25
C ALA A 111 8.37 -5.32 5.71
N ARG A 112 8.64 -6.50 5.14
CA ARG A 112 8.65 -6.74 3.68
C ARG A 112 7.30 -6.42 3.04
N LEU A 113 6.18 -6.75 3.69
CA LEU A 113 4.85 -6.38 3.17
C LEU A 113 4.73 -4.86 3.00
N TRP A 114 5.07 -4.10 4.04
CA TRP A 114 4.92 -2.64 4.02
C TRP A 114 5.95 -1.93 3.16
N LEU A 115 7.17 -2.45 3.07
CA LEU A 115 8.19 -1.95 2.13
C LEU A 115 7.83 -2.25 0.66
N ASN A 116 6.98 -3.26 0.41
CA ASN A 116 6.49 -3.60 -0.93
C ASN A 116 5.21 -2.85 -1.33
N ALA A 117 4.35 -2.54 -0.36
CA ALA A 117 3.08 -1.83 -0.54
C ALA A 117 3.11 -0.65 -1.53
N PRO A 118 4.12 0.25 -1.54
CA PRO A 118 4.13 1.37 -2.48
C PRO A 118 4.17 0.94 -3.95
N PHE A 119 4.86 -0.15 -4.28
CA PHE A 119 4.89 -0.67 -5.65
C PHE A 119 3.54 -1.27 -6.05
N VAL A 120 2.84 -1.89 -5.10
CA VAL A 120 1.50 -2.44 -5.27
C VAL A 120 0.47 -1.33 -5.45
N HIS A 121 0.60 -0.25 -4.69
CA HIS A 121 -0.34 0.86 -4.72
C HIS A 121 -0.12 1.81 -5.90
N ALA A 122 1.04 1.73 -6.57
CA ALA A 122 1.33 2.50 -7.76
C ALA A 122 0.45 2.08 -8.95
N GLU A 123 -0.12 3.05 -9.65
CA GLU A 123 -0.85 2.84 -10.91
C GLU A 123 0.15 2.77 -12.08
N CYS A 124 1.12 1.87 -11.97
CA CYS A 124 2.25 1.74 -12.89
C CYS A 124 2.61 0.26 -13.10
N ARG A 125 2.57 -0.21 -14.35
CA ARG A 125 2.85 -1.62 -14.70
C ARG A 125 4.27 -2.06 -14.31
N ALA A 126 5.25 -1.16 -14.42
CA ALA A 126 6.63 -1.48 -14.02
C ALA A 126 6.73 -1.71 -12.51
N ASP A 127 6.01 -0.92 -11.70
CA ASP A 127 5.99 -1.08 -10.26
C ASP A 127 5.22 -2.33 -9.84
N GLN A 128 4.12 -2.66 -10.53
CA GLN A 128 3.44 -3.95 -10.32
C GLN A 128 4.39 -5.14 -10.57
N ALA A 129 5.23 -5.07 -11.61
CA ALA A 129 6.23 -6.12 -11.88
C ALA A 129 7.28 -6.21 -10.76
N LEU A 130 7.75 -5.07 -10.24
CA LEU A 130 8.64 -5.04 -9.06
C LEU A 130 7.95 -5.64 -7.83
N ALA A 131 6.67 -5.32 -7.60
CA ALA A 131 5.91 -5.86 -6.49
C ALA A 131 5.78 -7.39 -6.54
N LEU A 132 5.51 -7.94 -7.73
CA LEU A 132 5.48 -9.40 -7.95
C LEU A 132 6.84 -10.05 -7.64
N GLN A 133 7.94 -9.44 -8.09
CA GLN A 133 9.29 -9.94 -7.83
C GLN A 133 9.58 -9.94 -6.33
N PHE A 134 9.34 -8.80 -5.68
CA PHE A 134 9.57 -8.60 -4.26
C PHE A 134 8.82 -9.66 -3.43
N THR A 135 7.53 -9.84 -3.72
CA THR A 135 6.70 -10.87 -3.06
C THR A 135 7.19 -12.28 -3.34
N ASN A 136 7.55 -12.60 -4.58
CA ASN A 136 8.05 -13.93 -4.93
C ASN A 136 9.37 -14.26 -4.21
N ASP A 137 10.23 -13.27 -3.98
CA ASP A 137 11.43 -13.45 -3.17
C ASP A 137 11.09 -13.78 -1.71
N THR A 138 10.00 -13.23 -1.16
CA THR A 138 9.56 -13.51 0.22
C THR A 138 9.04 -14.95 0.30
N ARG A 139 8.20 -15.34 -0.66
CA ARG A 139 7.70 -16.71 -0.79
C ARG A 139 8.86 -17.70 -0.85
N ARG A 140 9.82 -17.49 -1.76
CA ARG A 140 11.00 -18.36 -1.91
C ARG A 140 11.83 -18.45 -0.64
N PHE A 141 11.95 -17.35 0.12
CA PHE A 141 12.63 -17.38 1.41
C PHE A 141 11.89 -18.28 2.40
N VAL A 142 10.58 -18.10 2.55
CA VAL A 142 9.75 -18.87 3.49
C VAL A 142 9.66 -20.34 3.09
N GLU A 143 9.57 -20.65 1.80
CA GLU A 143 9.61 -22.03 1.29
C GLU A 143 10.93 -22.72 1.61
N ARG A 144 12.08 -22.05 1.42
CA ARG A 144 13.38 -22.61 1.81
C ARG A 144 13.50 -22.82 3.32
N LEU A 145 12.94 -21.91 4.11
CA LEU A 145 12.99 -21.99 5.57
C LEU A 145 12.12 -23.12 6.12
N SER A 146 10.92 -23.31 5.55
CA SER A 146 9.90 -24.24 6.05
C SER A 146 9.91 -25.62 5.37
N GLY A 147 10.48 -25.71 4.17
CA GLY A 147 10.35 -26.89 3.30
C GLY A 147 8.98 -27.02 2.61
N LEU A 148 8.03 -26.10 2.88
CA LEU A 148 6.73 -26.08 2.23
C LEU A 148 6.81 -25.37 0.88
N THR A 149 5.89 -25.69 -0.02
CA THR A 149 5.68 -24.97 -1.29
C THR A 149 4.43 -24.11 -1.18
N ASP A 150 4.49 -22.86 -1.66
CA ASP A 150 3.32 -21.98 -1.70
C ASP A 150 2.22 -22.63 -2.58
N PRO A 151 1.05 -22.98 -2.01
CA PRO A 151 -0.02 -23.64 -2.75
C PRO A 151 -0.56 -22.78 -3.90
N ASN A 152 -0.39 -21.46 -3.83
CA ASN A 152 -0.84 -20.54 -4.88
C ASN A 152 0.03 -20.62 -6.15
N ARG A 153 1.21 -21.25 -6.11
CA ARG A 153 2.06 -21.41 -7.30
C ARG A 153 1.36 -22.13 -8.44
N ALA A 154 0.61 -23.19 -8.13
CA ALA A 154 -0.05 -24.02 -9.14
C ALA A 154 -1.16 -23.29 -9.89
N ARG A 155 -1.73 -22.24 -9.29
CA ARG A 155 -2.84 -21.44 -9.81
C ARG A 155 -2.43 -19.98 -10.05
N ARG A 156 -1.13 -19.70 -10.13
CA ARG A 156 -0.62 -18.33 -10.18
C ARG A 156 -1.02 -17.61 -11.46
N ASP A 157 -1.09 -18.33 -12.57
CA ASP A 157 -1.53 -17.76 -13.84
C ASP A 157 -3.00 -17.34 -13.77
N ASP A 158 -3.86 -18.15 -13.13
CA ASP A 158 -5.27 -17.79 -12.90
C ASP A 158 -5.39 -16.57 -11.98
N ILE A 159 -4.59 -16.52 -10.90
CA ILE A 159 -4.52 -15.37 -9.97
C ILE A 159 -4.11 -14.09 -10.72
N LEU A 160 -3.15 -14.19 -11.64
CA LEU A 160 -2.65 -13.06 -12.43
C LEU A 160 -3.55 -12.70 -13.63
N ALA A 161 -4.63 -13.45 -13.85
CA ALA A 161 -5.66 -13.16 -14.83
C ALA A 161 -6.98 -12.69 -14.18
N ASP A 162 -7.14 -12.84 -12.86
CA ASP A 162 -8.40 -12.58 -12.15
C ASP A 162 -8.59 -11.08 -11.85
N LEU A 163 -9.36 -10.41 -12.72
CA LEU A 163 -9.68 -8.98 -12.61
C LEU A 163 -10.56 -8.63 -11.39
N HIS A 164 -11.26 -9.62 -10.81
CA HIS A 164 -12.16 -9.44 -9.66
C HIS A 164 -11.58 -10.06 -8.38
N GLY A 165 -10.37 -10.63 -8.45
CA GLY A 165 -9.72 -11.33 -7.36
C GLY A 165 -9.46 -10.42 -6.16
N PHE A 166 -8.90 -9.22 -6.39
CA PHE A 166 -8.58 -8.28 -5.32
C PHE A 166 -9.79 -7.86 -4.48
N PRO A 167 -10.90 -7.35 -5.05
CA PRO A 167 -12.11 -7.04 -4.29
C PRO A 167 -12.59 -8.20 -3.41
N ARG A 168 -12.64 -9.41 -3.97
CA ARG A 168 -13.09 -10.61 -3.25
C ARG A 168 -12.22 -10.91 -2.04
N VAL A 169 -10.90 -11.00 -2.24
CA VAL A 169 -9.94 -11.36 -1.18
C VAL A 169 -9.79 -10.23 -0.16
N TYR A 170 -9.85 -8.98 -0.60
CA TYR A 170 -9.78 -7.82 0.29
C TYR A 170 -10.97 -7.76 1.26
N VAL A 171 -12.18 -8.07 0.78
CA VAL A 171 -13.39 -8.15 1.61
C VAL A 171 -13.33 -9.33 2.58
N GLU A 172 -12.87 -10.50 2.12
CA GLU A 172 -12.66 -11.68 2.97
C GLU A 172 -11.68 -11.40 4.11
N GLY A 173 -10.61 -10.65 3.82
CA GLY A 173 -9.60 -10.25 4.79
C GLY A 173 -8.48 -11.29 4.96
N PRO A 174 -7.50 -11.00 5.83
CA PRO A 174 -6.40 -11.92 6.12
C PRO A 174 -6.90 -13.17 6.86
N PRO A 175 -6.17 -14.29 6.77
CA PRO A 175 -6.40 -15.43 7.66
C PRO A 175 -6.19 -15.00 9.12
N LEU A 176 -7.13 -15.39 9.99
CA LEU A 176 -7.12 -15.10 11.43
C LEU A 176 -7.31 -16.39 12.23
N GLY A 177 -6.78 -16.43 13.46
CA GLY A 177 -6.94 -17.54 14.39
C GLY A 177 -5.63 -18.21 14.81
N ALA A 178 -5.72 -19.14 15.75
CA ALA A 178 -4.56 -19.81 16.34
C ALA A 178 -3.80 -20.73 15.38
N ASP A 179 -4.48 -21.23 14.33
CA ASP A 179 -3.90 -22.14 13.34
C ASP A 179 -3.16 -21.39 12.21
N VAL A 180 -3.16 -20.06 12.21
CA VAL A 180 -2.44 -19.25 11.22
C VAL A 180 -0.94 -19.35 11.46
N THR A 181 -0.24 -19.98 10.54
CA THR A 181 1.22 -20.05 10.53
C THR A 181 1.83 -18.93 9.70
N ARG A 182 3.12 -18.63 9.94
CA ARG A 182 3.94 -17.73 9.11
C ARG A 182 3.80 -18.04 7.62
N GLU A 183 3.88 -19.32 7.26
CA GLU A 183 3.82 -19.81 5.89
C GLU A 183 2.45 -19.52 5.28
N SER A 184 1.38 -19.93 5.96
CA SER A 184 0.00 -19.70 5.49
C SER A 184 -0.29 -18.21 5.28
N TRP A 185 0.14 -17.36 6.22
CA TRP A 185 -0.02 -15.92 6.12
C TRP A 185 0.83 -15.32 4.99
N THR A 186 2.09 -15.74 4.86
CA THR A 186 2.99 -15.25 3.79
C THR A 186 2.44 -15.60 2.40
N PHE A 187 1.94 -16.82 2.24
CA PHE A 187 1.41 -17.30 0.96
C PHE A 187 0.10 -16.58 0.60
N TRP A 188 -0.79 -16.37 1.58
CA TRP A 188 -1.97 -15.52 1.40
C TRP A 188 -1.58 -14.08 1.05
N ALA A 189 -0.68 -13.46 1.80
CA ALA A 189 -0.24 -12.09 1.56
C ALA A 189 0.38 -11.95 0.17
N GLY A 190 1.14 -12.95 -0.27
CA GLY A 190 1.69 -12.94 -1.61
C GLY A 190 0.63 -13.07 -2.69
N MET A 191 -0.39 -13.89 -2.48
CA MET A 191 -1.53 -13.99 -3.41
C MET A 191 -2.30 -12.67 -3.46
N LEU A 192 -2.53 -12.03 -2.32
CA LEU A 192 -3.12 -10.69 -2.24
C LEU A 192 -2.31 -9.67 -3.05
N ILE A 193 -0.97 -9.71 -3.03
CA ILE A 193 -0.17 -8.82 -3.87
C ILE A 193 -0.34 -9.15 -5.36
N ASP A 194 -0.31 -10.44 -5.74
CA ASP A 194 -0.42 -10.84 -7.14
C ASP A 194 -1.74 -10.37 -7.79
N ILE A 195 -2.88 -10.45 -7.07
CA ILE A 195 -4.21 -10.06 -7.59
C ILE A 195 -4.44 -8.55 -7.77
N HIS A 196 -3.49 -7.69 -7.39
CA HIS A 196 -3.57 -6.25 -7.72
C HIS A 196 -3.21 -5.98 -9.19
N LYS A 197 -2.27 -6.75 -9.74
CA LYS A 197 -1.72 -6.52 -11.08
C LYS A 197 -2.76 -6.59 -12.21
N PRO A 198 -3.73 -7.53 -12.23
CA PRO A 198 -4.74 -7.61 -13.30
C PRO A 198 -5.48 -6.29 -13.52
N ILE A 199 -5.82 -5.57 -12.44
CA ILE A 199 -6.52 -4.28 -12.50
C ILE A 199 -5.66 -3.24 -13.22
N ILE A 200 -4.37 -3.15 -12.88
CA ILE A 200 -3.44 -2.21 -13.50
C ILE A 200 -3.07 -2.62 -14.93
N ASP A 201 -2.99 -3.90 -15.24
CA ASP A 201 -2.77 -4.35 -16.61
C ASP A 201 -3.92 -3.94 -17.52
N TRP A 202 -5.15 -4.13 -17.04
CA TRP A 202 -6.37 -3.85 -17.78
C TRP A 202 -6.66 -2.36 -17.91
N PHE A 203 -6.84 -1.66 -16.78
CA PHE A 203 -7.26 -0.26 -16.76
C PHE A 203 -6.10 0.74 -16.78
N GLY A 204 -4.87 0.29 -16.47
CA GLY A 204 -3.73 1.19 -16.27
C GLY A 204 -3.78 1.98 -14.96
N ARG A 205 -4.85 1.81 -14.16
CA ARG A 205 -5.12 2.53 -12.92
C ARG A 205 -6.11 1.74 -12.05
N TYR A 206 -6.36 2.18 -10.81
CA TYR A 206 -7.38 1.61 -9.93
C TYR A 206 -8.71 2.38 -10.10
N PRO A 207 -9.76 1.76 -10.69
CA PRO A 207 -11.00 2.47 -10.98
C PRO A 207 -11.69 3.04 -9.74
N TYR A 208 -11.66 2.31 -8.63
CA TYR A 208 -12.24 2.76 -7.35
C TYR A 208 -11.60 4.03 -6.77
N LEU A 209 -10.42 4.45 -7.26
CA LEU A 209 -9.79 5.71 -6.88
C LEU A 209 -10.20 6.89 -7.76
N ASN A 210 -11.06 6.68 -8.77
CA ASN A 210 -11.42 7.74 -9.71
C ASN A 210 -12.08 8.94 -9.02
N ALA A 211 -13.14 8.69 -8.25
CA ALA A 211 -13.89 9.74 -7.57
C ALA A 211 -13.02 10.57 -6.60
N VAL A 212 -12.20 9.90 -5.78
CA VAL A 212 -11.35 10.58 -4.79
C VAL A 212 -10.18 11.36 -5.42
N LEU A 213 -9.80 11.02 -6.65
CA LEU A 213 -8.81 11.74 -7.43
C LEU A 213 -9.44 12.74 -8.41
N GLY A 214 -10.77 12.88 -8.40
CA GLY A 214 -11.50 13.74 -9.33
C GLY A 214 -11.40 13.32 -10.80
N ARG A 215 -11.15 12.02 -11.06
CA ARG A 215 -11.11 11.42 -12.39
C ARG A 215 -12.51 10.98 -12.79
N GLN A 216 -12.82 11.09 -14.07
CA GLN A 216 -14.01 10.47 -14.64
C GLN A 216 -13.72 8.98 -14.93
N SER A 217 -14.66 8.11 -14.55
CA SER A 217 -14.65 6.70 -14.92
C SER A 217 -15.03 6.52 -16.38
N THR A 218 -14.43 5.53 -17.06
CA THR A 218 -14.91 5.05 -18.35
C THR A 218 -16.14 4.16 -18.16
N ALA A 219 -16.91 3.91 -19.23
CA ALA A 219 -18.06 3.00 -19.15
C ALA A 219 -17.68 1.59 -18.69
N GLU A 220 -16.49 1.11 -19.06
CA GLU A 220 -15.97 -0.18 -18.64
C GLU A 220 -15.57 -0.19 -17.16
N GLU A 221 -14.96 0.90 -16.69
CA GLU A 221 -14.64 1.07 -15.27
C GLU A 221 -15.89 1.15 -14.40
N GLU A 222 -16.96 1.80 -14.88
CA GLU A 222 -18.26 1.85 -14.18
C GLU A 222 -18.86 0.46 -14.00
N VAL A 223 -18.87 -0.36 -15.06
CA VAL A 223 -19.33 -1.76 -14.97
C VAL A 223 -18.51 -2.55 -13.96
N TRP A 224 -17.18 -2.44 -13.99
CA TRP A 224 -16.33 -3.15 -13.02
C TRP A 224 -16.55 -2.66 -11.58
N ILE A 225 -16.76 -1.36 -11.36
CA ILE A 225 -17.07 -0.81 -10.04
C ILE A 225 -18.41 -1.37 -9.51
N GLU A 226 -19.43 -1.46 -10.36
CA GLU A 226 -20.72 -2.06 -10.01
C GLU A 226 -20.59 -3.55 -9.66
N GLU A 227 -19.89 -4.32 -10.50
CA GLU A 227 -19.66 -5.76 -10.31
C GLU A 227 -18.87 -6.08 -9.04
N THR A 228 -18.01 -5.16 -8.59
CA THR A 228 -17.20 -5.32 -7.38
C THR A 228 -17.87 -4.74 -6.13
N GLY A 229 -19.13 -4.31 -6.24
CA GLY A 229 -19.92 -3.81 -5.13
C GLY A 229 -19.41 -2.46 -4.60
N HIS A 230 -18.91 -1.60 -5.49
CA HIS A 230 -18.40 -0.27 -5.14
C HIS A 230 -17.23 -0.29 -4.14
N LEU A 231 -16.34 -1.28 -4.26
CA LEU A 231 -15.19 -1.45 -3.36
C LEU A 231 -14.41 -0.15 -3.18
N ASN A 232 -14.34 0.36 -1.94
CA ASN A 232 -13.58 1.56 -1.56
C ASN A 232 -13.88 2.81 -2.42
N GLU A 233 -15.01 2.84 -3.12
CA GLU A 233 -15.41 4.02 -3.88
C GLU A 233 -15.76 5.16 -2.91
N ALA A 234 -15.35 6.38 -3.26
CA ALA A 234 -15.66 7.54 -2.45
C ALA A 234 -17.18 7.83 -2.46
N GLU A 235 -17.72 8.23 -1.31
CA GLU A 235 -19.11 8.66 -1.21
C GLU A 235 -19.43 9.79 -2.21
N ARG A 236 -20.69 9.84 -2.68
CA ARG A 236 -21.13 10.82 -3.68
C ARG A 236 -20.82 12.27 -3.30
N GLU A 237 -20.95 12.60 -2.01
CA GLU A 237 -20.66 13.95 -1.51
C GLU A 237 -19.16 14.25 -1.57
N VAL A 238 -18.31 13.30 -1.18
CA VAL A 238 -16.85 13.41 -1.32
C VAL A 238 -16.47 13.59 -2.79
N ALA A 239 -17.03 12.77 -3.68
CA ALA A 239 -16.81 12.86 -5.12
C ALA A 239 -17.18 14.25 -5.68
N ARG A 240 -18.33 14.80 -5.24
CA ARG A 240 -18.78 16.15 -5.63
C ARG A 240 -17.83 17.24 -5.17
N ILE A 241 -17.38 17.19 -3.90
CA ILE A 241 -16.44 18.16 -3.34
C ILE A 241 -15.11 18.10 -4.10
N VAL A 242 -14.58 16.91 -4.32
CA VAL A 242 -13.30 16.72 -5.04
C VAL A 242 -13.41 17.20 -6.48
N ALA A 243 -14.49 16.88 -7.19
CA ALA A 243 -14.71 17.34 -8.56
C ALA A 243 -14.75 18.87 -8.65
N GLU A 244 -15.41 19.54 -7.70
CA GLU A 244 -15.44 21.00 -7.63
C GLU A 244 -14.06 21.59 -7.33
N ASP A 245 -13.31 20.99 -6.41
CA ASP A 245 -11.94 21.38 -6.09
C ASP A 245 -11.03 21.28 -7.32
N VAL A 246 -11.10 20.17 -8.07
CA VAL A 246 -10.33 19.98 -9.32
C VAL A 246 -10.74 21.04 -10.35
N ARG A 247 -12.04 21.29 -10.54
CA ARG A 247 -12.56 22.32 -11.46
C ARG A 247 -12.04 23.72 -11.12
N LEU A 248 -11.98 24.04 -9.83
CA LEU A 248 -11.49 25.31 -9.32
C LEU A 248 -9.96 25.37 -9.14
N ARG A 249 -9.23 24.28 -9.44
CA ARG A 249 -7.79 24.12 -9.17
C ARG A 249 -7.43 24.40 -7.70
N ARG A 250 -8.31 23.98 -6.79
CA ARG A 250 -8.16 24.08 -5.35
C ARG A 250 -7.72 22.73 -4.78
N TRP A 251 -6.82 22.78 -3.82
CA TRP A 251 -6.43 21.62 -3.03
C TRP A 251 -6.56 21.96 -1.55
N THR A 252 -7.71 21.62 -0.96
CA THR A 252 -8.00 21.94 0.44
C THR A 252 -7.04 21.21 1.37
N PRO A 253 -6.43 21.92 2.36
CA PRO A 253 -5.57 21.32 3.37
C PRO A 253 -6.19 20.11 4.06
N PRO A 254 -5.37 19.13 4.50
CA PRO A 254 -5.88 17.96 5.20
C PRO A 254 -6.56 18.40 6.51
N GLY A 255 -7.71 17.83 6.82
CA GLY A 255 -8.53 18.20 7.98
C GLY A 255 -9.30 19.51 7.81
N GLY A 256 -9.27 20.13 6.63
CA GLY A 256 -9.89 21.43 6.37
C GLY A 256 -11.40 21.37 6.06
N CYS A 257 -11.94 20.19 5.72
CA CYS A 257 -13.33 20.02 5.29
C CYS A 257 -13.83 18.60 5.61
N SER A 258 -14.18 18.33 6.87
CA SER A 258 -15.20 17.31 7.18
C SER A 258 -16.25 17.94 8.06
N PRO A 259 -17.56 17.85 7.73
CA PRO A 259 -18.55 17.83 8.79
C PRO A 259 -18.23 16.61 9.66
N ARG A 260 -18.19 16.83 10.97
CA ARG A 260 -18.19 15.72 11.94
C ARG A 260 -19.56 15.06 11.95
#